data_AF-A0A420XKU3-F1
#
_entry.id   AF-A0A420XKU3-F1
#
_cell.length_a   1.000
_cell.length_b   1.000
_cell.length_c   1.000
_cell.angle_alpha   90.00
_cell.angle_beta   90.00
_cell.angle_gamma   90.00
#
_symmetry.space_group_name_H-M   'P 1'
#
loop_
_entity.id
_entity.type
_entity.pdbx_description
1 polymer ?
#
loop_
_entity_poly.entity_id
_entity_poly.type
_entity_poly.pdbx_seq_one_letter_code
_entity_poly.pdbx_strand_id
1 'polypeptide(L)'
;MHPDDIDLRADGAHAYRATQGERSVRVTVSDATLAELGLGPVEEPLLVRRTLELLDPEVLAGVGNDVTLEQLGARVEGFPDVVVARLRT
;
A
#
# COMPACT_ATOMS: atom_id res chain seq x y z
N MET A 1 10.20 -14.41 10.23
CA MET A 1 9.53 -13.16 9.86
C MET A 1 10.38 -12.05 10.44
N HIS A 2 11.02 -11.25 9.58
CA HIS A 2 11.77 -10.06 9.99
C HIS A 2 10.78 -9.06 10.61
N PRO A 3 11.17 -8.24 11.60
CA PRO A 3 10.30 -7.18 12.15
C PRO A 3 9.78 -6.19 11.09
N ASP A 4 10.42 -6.14 9.92
CA ASP A 4 10.04 -5.29 8.79
C ASP A 4 9.18 -6.01 7.74
N ASP A 5 8.90 -7.30 7.92
CA ASP A 5 8.06 -8.06 6.98
C ASP A 5 6.61 -7.56 7.05
N ILE A 6 6.09 -7.12 5.90
CA ILE A 6 4.69 -6.73 5.75
C ILE A 6 3.87 -7.96 5.34
N ASP A 7 2.92 -8.35 6.20
CA ASP A 7 1.85 -9.30 5.86
C ASP A 7 0.67 -8.53 5.25
N LEU A 8 0.35 -8.81 3.99
CA LEU A 8 -0.75 -8.18 3.29
C LEU A 8 -1.82 -9.22 2.95
N ARG A 9 -3.05 -8.97 3.38
CA ARG A 9 -4.21 -9.84 3.13
C ARG A 9 -5.35 -9.07 2.52
N ALA A 10 -6.11 -9.70 1.62
CA ALA A 10 -7.35 -9.10 1.13
C ALA A 10 -8.38 -8.95 2.27
N ASP A 11 -9.02 -7.79 2.35
CA ASP A 11 -10.01 -7.39 3.37
C ASP A 11 -11.27 -6.78 2.72
N GLY A 12 -11.54 -7.18 1.47
CA GLY A 12 -12.65 -6.72 0.65
C GLY A 12 -12.24 -6.40 -0.79
N ALA A 13 -13.20 -5.92 -1.59
CA ALA A 13 -12.89 -5.36 -2.91
C ALA A 13 -12.07 -4.08 -2.71
N HIS A 14 -10.91 -4.02 -3.35
CA HIS A 14 -9.97 -2.91 -3.25
C HIS A 14 -9.60 -2.52 -1.82
N ALA A 15 -9.62 -3.50 -0.91
CA ALA A 15 -9.29 -3.30 0.50
C ALA A 15 -8.32 -4.38 0.96
N TYR A 16 -7.28 -3.97 1.67
CA TYR A 16 -6.22 -4.84 2.13
C TYR A 16 -5.90 -4.55 3.59
N ARG A 17 -5.71 -5.61 4.37
CA ARG A 17 -5.18 -5.54 5.71
C ARG A 17 -3.68 -5.74 5.66
N ALA A 18 -2.94 -4.68 5.96
CA ALA A 18 -1.50 -4.70 6.09
C ALA A 18 -1.12 -4.80 7.56
N THR A 19 -0.24 -5.75 7.88
CA THR A 19 0.28 -5.95 9.23
C THR A 19 1.80 -5.90 9.20
N GLN A 20 2.39 -5.03 10.01
CA GLN A 20 3.83 -4.90 10.20
C GLN A 20 4.12 -4.89 11.70
N GLY A 21 4.88 -5.88 12.17
CA GLY A 21 5.01 -6.13 13.61
C GLY A 21 3.65 -6.36 14.27
N GLU A 22 3.33 -5.58 15.31
CA GLU A 22 2.05 -5.64 16.03
C GLU A 22 0.97 -4.70 15.44
N ARG A 23 1.35 -3.85 14.48
CA ARG A 23 0.45 -2.86 13.89
C ARG A 23 -0.28 -3.45 12.70
N SER A 24 -1.61 -3.38 12.73
CA SER A 24 -2.47 -3.70 11.58
C SER A 24 -3.24 -2.46 11.11
N VAL A 25 -3.21 -2.18 9.82
CA VAL A 25 -3.93 -1.09 9.17
C VAL A 25 -4.73 -1.63 7.98
N ARG A 26 -5.90 -1.06 7.74
CA ARG A 26 -6.72 -1.32 6.56
C ARG A 26 -6.42 -0.25 5.51
N VAL A 27 -5.94 -0.69 4.35
CA VAL A 27 -5.65 0.15 3.20
C VAL A 27 -6.72 -0.05 2.14
N THR A 28 -7.36 1.02 1.69
CA THR A 28 -8.30 0.97 0.56
C THR A 28 -7.69 1.62 -0.67
N VAL A 29 -7.99 1.05 -1.84
CA VAL A 29 -7.62 1.60 -3.14
C VAL A 29 -8.90 2.06 -3.83
N SER A 30 -8.89 3.25 -4.42
CA SER A 30 -10.04 3.72 -5.18
C SER A 30 -10.02 3.19 -6.62
N ASP A 31 -11.19 2.90 -7.19
CA ASP A 31 -11.34 2.54 -8.61
C ASP A 31 -10.75 3.61 -9.54
N ALA A 32 -10.86 4.89 -9.14
CA ALA A 32 -10.29 6.01 -9.89
C ALA A 32 -8.78 5.91 -9.99
N THR A 33 -8.09 5.62 -8.88
CA THR A 33 -6.63 5.43 -8.86
C THR A 33 -6.21 4.22 -9.71
N LEU A 34 -6.96 3.12 -9.65
CA LEU A 34 -6.67 1.95 -10.50
C LEU A 34 -6.81 2.24 -11.99
N ALA A 35 -7.88 2.95 -12.36
CA ALA A 35 -8.12 3.36 -13.73
C ALA A 35 -7.06 4.36 -14.23
N GLU A 36 -6.66 5.33 -13.41
CA GLU A 36 -5.63 6.33 -13.74
C GLU A 36 -4.27 5.66 -13.98
N LEU A 37 -3.90 4.70 -13.13
CA LEU A 37 -2.62 3.99 -13.22
C LEU A 37 -2.65 2.84 -14.25
N GLY A 38 -3.82 2.52 -14.80
CA GLY A 38 -4.03 1.42 -15.73
C GLY A 38 -3.69 0.06 -15.12
N LEU A 39 -4.01 -0.13 -13.84
CA LEU A 39 -3.63 -1.33 -13.08
C LEU A 39 -4.77 -2.33 -13.02
N GLY A 40 -4.41 -3.61 -13.14
CA GLY A 40 -5.32 -4.73 -13.04
C GLY A 40 -5.35 -5.37 -11.65
N PRO A 41 -6.15 -6.44 -11.49
CA PRO A 41 -6.31 -7.15 -10.22
C PRO A 41 -5.04 -7.86 -9.74
N VAL A 42 -4.03 -8.03 -10.60
CA VAL A 42 -2.74 -8.61 -10.24
C VAL A 42 -1.79 -7.53 -9.69
N GLU A 43 -1.77 -6.37 -10.33
CA GLU A 43 -0.87 -5.27 -9.98
C GLU A 43 -1.35 -4.48 -8.76
N GLU A 44 -2.66 -4.41 -8.53
CA GLU A 44 -3.25 -3.71 -7.39
C GLU A 44 -2.68 -4.17 -6.02
N PRO A 45 -2.69 -5.46 -5.63
CA PRO A 45 -2.11 -5.87 -4.35
C PRO A 45 -0.60 -5.61 -4.28
N LEU A 46 0.10 -5.66 -5.42
CA LEU A 46 1.53 -5.36 -5.49
C LEU A 46 1.79 -3.86 -5.28
N LEU A 47 0.96 -2.98 -5.84
CA LEU A 47 1.03 -1.53 -5.63
C LEU A 47 0.93 -1.20 -4.14
N VAL A 48 -0.06 -1.78 -3.44
CA VAL A 48 -0.23 -1.59 -2.00
C VAL A 48 1.00 -2.06 -1.24
N ARG A 49 1.48 -3.27 -1.51
CA ARG A 49 2.66 -3.82 -0.87
C ARG A 49 3.89 -2.94 -1.07
N ARG A 50 4.20 -2.56 -2.30
CA ARG A 50 5.39 -1.76 -2.64
C ARG A 50 5.33 -0.35 -2.06
N THR A 51 4.13 0.22 -1.93
CA THR A 51 3.91 1.50 -1.25
C THR A 51 4.26 1.38 0.23
N LEU A 52 3.79 0.32 0.90
CA LEU A 52 4.09 0.06 2.30
C LEU A 52 5.58 -0.24 2.55
N GLU A 53 6.24 -0.98 1.65
CA GLU A 53 7.68 -1.26 1.72
C GLU A 53 8.55 0.00 1.57
N LEU A 54 8.00 1.08 1.01
CA LEU A 54 8.67 2.38 0.88
C LEU A 54 8.39 3.33 2.03
N LEU A 55 7.45 3.01 2.92
CA LEU A 55 7.14 3.83 4.08
C LEU A 55 8.05 3.49 5.24
N ASP A 56 8.50 4.52 5.94
CA ASP A 56 9.15 4.34 7.24
C ASP A 56 8.15 3.72 8.24
N PRO A 57 8.56 2.71 9.04
CA PRO A 57 7.67 2.08 10.02
C PRO A 57 7.03 3.07 11.01
N GLU A 58 7.73 4.15 11.35
CA GLU A 58 7.22 5.21 12.22
C GLU A 58 6.04 5.97 11.59
N VAL A 59 6.06 6.14 10.26
CA VAL A 59 4.96 6.75 9.51
C VAL A 59 3.73 5.85 9.54
N LEU A 60 3.93 4.53 9.42
CA LEU A 60 2.86 3.55 9.51
C LEU A 60 2.25 3.46 10.93
N ALA A 61 3.08 3.63 11.96
CA ALA A 61 2.60 3.70 13.34
C ALA A 61 1.73 4.95 13.60
N GLY A 62 1.99 6.05 12.90
CA GLY A 62 1.27 7.32 13.03
C GLY A 62 -0.02 7.44 12.22
N VAL A 63 -0.33 6.49 11.32
CA VAL A 63 -1.59 6.52 10.54
C VAL A 63 -2.75 5.86 11.28
N GLY A 64 -3.96 6.34 10.99
CA GLY A 64 -5.21 5.75 11.48
C GLY A 64 -5.38 4.29 11.06
N ASN A 65 -6.38 3.61 11.65
CA ASN A 65 -6.64 2.19 11.36
C ASN A 65 -7.18 1.94 9.95
N ASP A 66 -7.74 2.96 9.32
CA ASP A 66 -8.30 2.92 7.97
C ASP A 66 -7.68 4.10 7.20
N VAL A 67 -7.06 3.80 6.06
CA VAL A 67 -6.31 4.77 5.26
C VAL A 67 -6.49 4.44 3.78
N THR A 68 -6.52 5.45 2.93
CA THR A 68 -6.51 5.21 1.47
C THR A 68 -5.08 5.09 0.96
N LEU A 69 -4.89 4.39 -0.16
CA LEU A 69 -3.58 4.25 -0.78
C LEU A 69 -2.98 5.60 -1.16
N GLU A 70 -3.79 6.56 -1.60
CA GLU A 70 -3.36 7.91 -1.96
C GLU A 70 -2.85 8.67 -0.72
N GLN A 71 -3.49 8.48 0.43
CA GLN A 71 -3.02 9.06 1.69
C GLN A 71 -1.67 8.45 2.10
N LEU A 72 -1.48 7.13 1.94
CA LEU A 72 -0.18 6.50 2.18
C LEU A 72 0.86 6.97 1.15
N GLY A 73 0.50 7.02 -0.13
CA GLY A 73 1.36 7.44 -1.23
C GLY A 73 1.83 8.89 -1.09
N ALA A 74 1.03 9.79 -0.52
CA ALA A 74 1.45 11.16 -0.21
C ALA A 74 2.63 11.26 0.77
N ARG A 75 2.97 10.17 1.47
CA ARG A 75 4.13 10.05 2.37
C ARG A 75 5.32 9.33 1.73
N VAL A 76 5.17 8.86 0.50
CA VAL A 76 6.23 8.21 -0.29
C VAL A 76 6.73 9.20 -1.33
N GLU A 77 8.01 9.54 -1.28
CA GLU A 77 8.62 10.43 -2.26
C GLU A 77 8.55 9.81 -3.67
N GLY A 78 8.05 10.58 -4.65
CA GLY A 78 7.94 10.12 -6.05
C GLY A 78 6.78 9.15 -6.33
N PHE A 79 5.81 9.05 -5.43
CA PHE A 79 4.55 8.34 -5.71
C PHE A 79 3.70 9.07 -6.76
N PRO A 80 3.03 8.36 -7.69
CA PRO A 80 2.98 6.91 -7.85
C PRO A 80 4.13 6.33 -8.71
N ASP A 81 4.88 7.17 -9.43
CA ASP A 81 5.82 6.76 -10.47
C ASP A 81 6.88 5.77 -9.99
N VAL A 82 7.48 6.00 -8.82
CA VAL A 82 8.52 5.12 -8.25
C VAL A 82 7.98 3.72 -7.93
N VAL A 83 6.72 3.64 -7.50
CA VAL A 83 6.07 2.38 -7.15
C VAL A 83 5.71 1.63 -8.43
N VAL A 84 5.08 2.32 -9.38
CA VAL A 84 4.68 1.73 -10.67
C VAL A 84 5.90 1.27 -11.46
N ALA A 85 7.00 2.01 -11.44
CA ALA A 85 8.25 1.58 -12.07
C ALA A 85 8.74 0.24 -11.51
N ARG A 86 8.65 0.04 -10.18
CA ARG A 86 9.01 -1.22 -9.51
C ARG A 86 8.04 -2.38 -9.75
N LEU A 87 6.82 -2.11 -10.20
CA LEU A 87 5.88 -3.16 -10.61
C LEU A 87 6.23 -3.74 -11.99
N ARG A 88 6.95 -2.97 -12.81
CA ARG A 88 7.24 -3.30 -14.21
C ARG A 88 8.64 -3.91 -14.43
N THR A 89 9.43 -4.04 -13.36
CA THR A 89 10.79 -4.59 -13.34
C THR A 89 10.81 -5.92 -12.60
#